data_AF-A0A7J6BR65-F1
#
_entry.id   AF-A0A7J6BR65-F1
#
_cell.length_a   1.000
_cell.length_b   1.000
_cell.length_c   1.000
_cell.angle_alpha   90.00
_cell.angle_beta   90.00
_cell.angle_gamma   90.00
#
_symmetry.space_group_name_H-M   'P 1'
#
loop_
_entity.id
_entity.type
_entity.pdbx_description
1 polymer ?
#
loop_
_entity_poly.entity_id
_entity_poly.type
_entity_poly.pdbx_seq_one_letter_code
_entity_poly.pdbx_strand_id
1 'polypeptide(L)'
;MRNIQQNQSGTYWCGIDGPKSHIKNEFNLKVTAGIAGLYVQDQMLAGFEAGSVTVSCRYHLPKKTDISWCKLAGKCVSKPGGLLDEASVEIRNSNGVLTVSMSRLKKENTGWYWCSVRDPQMPVHITVSKREETTTTSTTTPETTCSQWRSTGSVKSTESFTSAQTPR
;
A
#
# COMPACT_ATOMS: atom_id res chain seq x y z
N MET A 1 -15.44 -7.76 6.45
CA MET A 1 -16.54 -8.63 5.97
C MET A 1 -16.41 -8.77 4.46
N ARG A 2 -16.53 -9.99 3.90
CA ARG A 2 -16.47 -10.25 2.45
C ARG A 2 -17.71 -11.08 2.05
N ASN A 3 -18.17 -10.94 0.80
CA ASN A 3 -19.29 -11.71 0.24
C ASN A 3 -20.57 -11.67 1.10
N ILE A 4 -20.95 -10.46 1.57
CA ILE A 4 -22.09 -10.28 2.46
C ILE A 4 -23.42 -10.34 1.68
N GLN A 5 -24.42 -10.96 2.29
CA GLN A 5 -25.76 -11.19 1.71
C GLN A 5 -26.81 -10.27 2.33
N GLN A 6 -27.94 -10.06 1.65
CA GLN A 6 -29.02 -9.17 2.12
C GLN A 6 -29.59 -9.59 3.48
N ASN A 7 -29.69 -10.90 3.73
CA ASN A 7 -30.18 -11.47 4.99
C ASN A 7 -29.21 -11.29 6.17
N GLN A 8 -28.00 -10.80 5.91
CA GLN A 8 -27.02 -10.42 6.93
C GLN A 8 -27.12 -8.92 7.26
N SER A 9 -28.17 -8.23 6.78
CA SER A 9 -28.48 -6.89 7.28
C SER A 9 -28.94 -6.98 8.74
N GLY A 10 -28.46 -6.07 9.57
CA GLY A 10 -28.79 -6.05 10.99
C GLY A 10 -27.91 -5.11 11.79
N THR A 11 -28.10 -5.12 13.10
CA THR A 11 -27.25 -4.40 14.05
C THR A 11 -26.04 -5.26 14.40
N TYR A 12 -24.86 -4.65 14.30
CA TYR A 12 -23.58 -5.26 14.63
C TYR A 12 -22.91 -4.45 15.73
N TRP A 13 -22.04 -5.10 16.52
CA TRP A 13 -21.30 -4.47 17.60
C TRP A 13 -19.81 -4.64 17.39
N CYS A 14 -19.07 -3.54 17.53
CA CYS A 14 -17.63 -3.57 17.77
C CYS A 14 -17.42 -3.49 19.28
N GLY A 15 -16.88 -4.56 19.87
CA GLY A 15 -16.70 -4.67 21.31
C GLY A 15 -15.24 -4.92 21.69
N ILE A 16 -14.80 -4.33 22.79
CA ILE A 16 -13.54 -4.67 23.47
C ILE A 16 -13.92 -5.20 24.86
N ASP A 17 -13.51 -6.43 25.13
CA ASP A 17 -13.72 -7.07 26.42
C ASP A 17 -12.56 -6.74 27.35
N GLY A 18 -12.87 -6.04 28.44
CA GLY A 18 -11.93 -5.74 29.51
C GLY A 18 -12.26 -6.50 30.81
N PRO A 19 -11.34 -6.55 31.78
CA PRO A 19 -11.52 -7.31 33.02
C PRO A 19 -12.65 -6.82 33.93
N LYS A 20 -13.06 -5.55 33.80
CA LYS A 20 -14.08 -4.90 34.66
C LYS A 20 -15.25 -4.29 33.90
N SER A 21 -15.10 -4.07 32.59
CA SER A 21 -16.15 -3.49 31.75
C SER A 21 -15.95 -3.88 30.29
N HIS A 22 -17.07 -3.91 29.56
CA HIS A 22 -17.11 -4.14 28.13
C HIS A 22 -17.44 -2.82 27.45
N ILE A 23 -16.57 -2.37 26.54
CA ILE A 23 -16.86 -1.20 25.71
C ILE A 23 -17.44 -1.75 24.41
N LYS A 24 -18.66 -1.34 24.05
CA LYS A 24 -19.33 -1.76 22.81
C LYS A 24 -19.85 -0.54 22.08
N ASN A 25 -19.61 -0.49 20.77
CA ASN A 25 -20.21 0.47 19.85
C ASN A 25 -21.02 -0.30 18.82
N GLU A 26 -22.26 0.11 18.61
CA GLU A 26 -23.13 -0.51 17.61
C GLU A 26 -23.11 0.23 16.28
N PHE A 27 -23.37 -0.50 15.20
CA PHE A 27 -23.62 0.06 13.88
C PHE A 27 -24.65 -0.78 13.14
N ASN A 28 -25.45 -0.13 12.29
CA ASN A 28 -26.44 -0.80 11.46
C ASN A 28 -25.86 -1.08 10.09
N LEU A 29 -25.81 -2.36 9.72
CA LEU A 29 -25.40 -2.83 8.41
C LEU A 29 -26.64 -3.09 7.57
N LYS A 30 -26.80 -2.34 6.48
CA LYS A 30 -27.86 -2.56 5.51
C LYS A 30 -27.25 -2.97 4.18
N VAL A 31 -27.56 -4.18 3.73
CA VAL A 31 -27.10 -4.73 2.46
C VAL A 31 -28.24 -4.66 1.46
N THR A 32 -28.09 -3.82 0.44
CA THR A 32 -29.08 -3.61 -0.63
C THR A 32 -28.71 -4.39 -1.88
N ALA A 33 -29.71 -4.87 -2.62
CA ALA A 33 -29.52 -5.40 -3.97
C ALA A 33 -29.20 -4.25 -4.94
N GLY A 34 -28.37 -4.52 -5.94
CA GLY A 34 -28.00 -3.58 -6.99
C GLY A 34 -26.51 -3.29 -7.06
N ILE A 35 -26.15 -2.27 -7.84
CA ILE A 35 -24.76 -1.84 -8.05
C ILE A 35 -24.37 -0.92 -6.90
N ALA A 36 -23.23 -1.21 -6.26
CA ALA A 36 -22.69 -0.35 -5.21
C ALA A 36 -22.45 1.07 -5.76
N GLY A 37 -22.98 2.09 -5.06
CA GLY A 37 -22.81 3.49 -5.46
C GLY A 37 -21.34 3.94 -5.46
N LEU A 38 -20.52 3.32 -4.62
CA LEU A 38 -19.07 3.52 -4.51
C LEU A 38 -18.40 2.20 -4.10
N TYR A 39 -17.30 1.85 -4.76
CA TYR A 39 -16.44 0.74 -4.35
C TYR A 39 -14.97 1.04 -4.68
N VAL A 40 -14.06 0.38 -3.97
CA VAL A 40 -12.62 0.49 -4.21
C VAL A 40 -12.10 -0.83 -4.74
N GLN A 41 -11.23 -0.78 -5.75
CA GLN A 41 -10.65 -1.97 -6.37
C GLN A 41 -9.73 -2.72 -5.39
N ASP A 42 -8.82 -2.01 -4.73
CA ASP A 42 -7.87 -2.57 -3.75
C ASP A 42 -7.99 -1.81 -2.42
N GLN A 43 -8.50 -2.49 -1.38
CA GLN A 43 -8.69 -1.89 -0.05
C GLN A 43 -7.43 -1.95 0.82
N MET A 44 -6.43 -2.75 0.44
CA MET A 44 -5.20 -2.96 1.20
C MET A 44 -4.03 -2.70 0.24
N LEU A 45 -3.36 -1.57 0.42
CA LEU A 45 -2.24 -1.17 -0.41
C LEU A 45 -0.96 -1.13 0.42
N ALA A 46 0.14 -1.51 -0.21
CA ALA A 46 1.47 -1.43 0.37
C ALA A 46 2.36 -0.54 -0.49
N GLY A 47 3.16 0.29 0.16
CA GLY A 47 4.16 1.15 -0.46
C GLY A 47 5.41 1.25 0.39
N PHE A 48 6.42 1.92 -0.14
CA PHE A 48 7.66 2.17 0.58
C PHE A 48 7.83 3.66 0.89
N GLU A 49 8.64 3.98 1.89
CA GLU A 49 9.06 5.36 2.16
C GLU A 49 9.65 6.01 0.88
N ALA A 50 9.38 7.30 0.72
CA ALA A 50 9.62 8.11 -0.49
C ALA A 50 8.90 7.63 -1.76
N GLY A 51 8.22 6.48 -1.72
CA GLY A 51 7.45 5.91 -2.83
C GLY A 51 6.08 6.55 -3.01
N SER A 52 5.23 5.83 -3.75
CA SER A 52 3.85 6.23 -4.02
C SER A 52 2.90 5.02 -4.00
N VAL A 53 1.63 5.31 -3.77
CA VAL A 53 0.51 4.38 -3.95
C VAL A 53 -0.58 5.06 -4.76
N THR A 54 -1.30 4.28 -5.55
CA THR A 54 -2.44 4.75 -6.33
C THR A 54 -3.69 3.98 -5.93
N VAL A 55 -4.74 4.72 -5.60
CA VAL A 55 -6.05 4.19 -5.23
C VAL A 55 -7.03 4.50 -6.35
N SER A 56 -7.87 3.53 -6.70
CA SER A 56 -8.95 3.71 -7.67
C SER A 56 -10.30 3.39 -7.04
N CYS A 57 -11.12 4.43 -6.86
CA CYS A 57 -12.48 4.31 -6.37
C CYS A 57 -13.46 4.53 -7.52
N ARG A 58 -14.34 3.56 -7.74
CA ARG A 58 -15.32 3.58 -8.81
C ARG A 58 -16.67 3.90 -8.23
N TYR A 59 -17.42 4.79 -8.88
CA TYR A 59 -18.71 5.23 -8.40
C TYR A 59 -19.70 5.39 -9.55
N HIS A 60 -20.98 5.14 -9.25
CA HIS A 60 -22.08 5.17 -10.22
C HIS A 60 -23.02 6.34 -9.90
N LEU A 61 -22.46 7.56 -9.87
CA LEU A 61 -23.20 8.81 -9.59
C LEU A 61 -22.92 9.86 -10.68
N PRO A 62 -23.74 10.93 -10.80
CA PRO A 62 -23.55 11.97 -11.80
C PRO A 62 -22.16 12.60 -11.78
N LYS A 63 -21.70 13.18 -12.89
CA LYS A 63 -20.33 13.72 -13.01
C LYS A 63 -20.03 14.89 -12.05
N LYS A 64 -21.03 15.69 -11.66
CA LYS A 64 -20.90 16.79 -10.69
C LYS A 64 -21.15 16.30 -9.26
N THR A 65 -20.27 15.43 -8.78
CA THR A 65 -20.39 14.82 -7.45
C THR A 65 -19.17 15.21 -6.63
N ASP A 66 -19.42 15.68 -5.40
CA ASP A 66 -18.35 16.04 -4.48
C ASP A 66 -17.56 14.80 -4.08
N ILE A 67 -16.25 14.88 -4.22
CA ILE A 67 -15.31 13.81 -3.97
C ILE A 67 -14.29 14.26 -2.93
N SER A 68 -13.88 13.35 -2.06
CA SER A 68 -12.80 13.63 -1.11
C SER A 68 -12.02 12.37 -0.74
N TRP A 69 -10.75 12.59 -0.41
CA TRP A 69 -9.83 11.61 0.14
C TRP A 69 -9.42 12.06 1.53
N CYS A 70 -9.75 11.28 2.56
CA CYS A 70 -9.54 11.66 3.95
C CYS A 70 -8.70 10.61 4.67
N LYS A 71 -7.77 11.03 5.53
CA LYS A 71 -7.21 10.13 6.55
C LYS A 71 -8.25 9.94 7.65
N LEU A 72 -8.41 8.72 8.15
CA LEU A 72 -9.32 8.44 9.27
C LEU A 72 -8.95 9.33 10.46
N ALA A 73 -9.94 10.06 10.99
CA ALA A 73 -9.77 11.05 12.05
C ALA A 73 -8.73 12.17 11.75
N GLY A 74 -8.45 12.41 10.47
CA GLY A 74 -7.46 13.39 10.02
C GLY A 74 -8.00 14.35 8.97
N LYS A 75 -7.10 14.96 8.20
CA LYS A 75 -7.44 15.93 7.15
C LYS A 75 -8.01 15.25 5.90
N CYS A 76 -8.67 16.05 5.08
CA CYS A 76 -9.21 15.65 3.78
C CYS A 76 -8.63 16.51 2.65
N VAL A 77 -8.52 15.91 1.48
CA VAL A 77 -8.20 16.58 0.21
C VAL A 77 -9.36 16.33 -0.75
N SER A 78 -9.91 17.39 -1.33
CA SER A 78 -11.07 17.32 -2.25
C SER A 78 -10.83 17.98 -3.60
N LYS A 79 -9.67 18.62 -3.78
CA LYS A 79 -9.26 19.29 -5.02
C LYS A 79 -8.02 18.60 -5.58
N PRO A 80 -7.75 18.73 -6.89
CA PRO A 80 -6.45 18.35 -7.44
C PRO A 80 -5.33 19.08 -6.69
N GLY A 81 -4.28 18.36 -6.34
CA GLY A 81 -3.22 18.85 -5.45
C GLY A 81 -3.65 19.01 -3.98
N GLY A 82 -2.80 18.50 -3.08
CA GLY A 82 -2.94 18.68 -1.64
C GLY A 82 -1.83 17.99 -0.87
N LEU A 83 -1.81 18.20 0.44
CA LEU A 83 -0.92 17.52 1.37
C LEU A 83 -1.75 16.83 2.44
N LEU A 84 -1.37 15.59 2.76
CA LEU A 84 -1.96 14.82 3.84
C LEU A 84 -0.82 14.20 4.65
N ASP A 85 -0.58 14.75 5.84
CA ASP A 85 0.56 14.40 6.69
C ASP A 85 1.88 14.39 5.90
N GLU A 86 2.15 15.52 5.24
CA GLU A 86 3.35 15.79 4.42
C GLU A 86 3.49 14.95 3.14
N ALA A 87 2.67 13.92 2.93
CA ALA A 87 2.59 13.23 1.66
C ALA A 87 1.78 14.05 0.65
N SER A 88 2.27 14.07 -0.60
CA SER A 88 1.61 14.78 -1.71
C SER A 88 0.47 13.94 -2.25
N VAL A 89 -0.72 14.53 -2.32
CA VAL A 89 -1.93 13.90 -2.83
C VAL A 89 -2.35 14.57 -4.12
N GLU A 90 -2.56 13.77 -5.15
CA GLU A 90 -3.12 14.20 -6.43
C GLU A 90 -4.42 13.44 -6.70
N ILE A 91 -5.49 14.20 -6.94
CA ILE A 91 -6.83 13.65 -7.17
C ILE A 91 -7.25 13.92 -8.60
N ARG A 92 -7.61 12.84 -9.32
CA ARG A 92 -8.14 12.90 -10.68
C ARG A 92 -9.46 12.18 -10.75
N ASN A 93 -10.44 12.77 -11.42
CA ASN A 93 -11.73 12.16 -11.64
C ASN A 93 -11.99 12.03 -13.14
N SER A 94 -12.17 10.81 -13.62
CA SER A 94 -12.47 10.52 -15.02
C SER A 94 -13.53 9.44 -15.12
N ASN A 95 -14.66 9.77 -15.78
CA ASN A 95 -15.72 8.82 -16.14
C ASN A 95 -16.19 7.91 -14.98
N GLY A 96 -16.41 8.47 -13.79
CA GLY A 96 -16.88 7.71 -12.63
C GLY A 96 -15.77 6.93 -11.90
N VAL A 97 -14.50 7.24 -12.20
CA VAL A 97 -13.33 6.72 -11.49
C VAL A 97 -12.57 7.87 -10.86
N LEU A 98 -12.52 7.84 -9.53
CA LEU A 98 -11.69 8.69 -8.69
C LEU A 98 -10.34 8.01 -8.47
N THR A 99 -9.31 8.56 -9.08
CA THR A 99 -7.92 8.12 -8.93
C THR A 99 -7.20 9.04 -7.96
N VAL A 100 -6.74 8.48 -6.84
CA VAL A 100 -5.95 9.19 -5.83
C VAL A 100 -4.53 8.66 -5.89
N SER A 101 -3.56 9.53 -6.18
CA SER A 101 -2.14 9.21 -6.10
C SER A 101 -1.53 9.89 -4.89
N MET A 102 -0.96 9.12 -3.98
CA MET A 102 -0.28 9.62 -2.79
C MET A 102 1.20 9.28 -2.90
N SER A 103 2.06 10.29 -2.81
CA SER A 103 3.50 10.19 -3.07
C SER A 103 4.33 10.87 -2.00
N ARG A 104 5.65 10.60 -2.01
CA ARG A 104 6.59 11.00 -0.94
C ARG A 104 6.16 10.42 0.41
N LEU A 105 5.72 9.16 0.37
CA LEU A 105 5.20 8.48 1.54
C LEU A 105 6.23 8.42 2.66
N LYS A 106 5.76 8.53 3.88
CA LYS A 106 6.51 8.32 5.11
C LYS A 106 5.83 7.25 5.95
N LYS A 107 6.53 6.68 6.93
CA LYS A 107 5.97 5.64 7.79
C LYS A 107 4.66 6.07 8.46
N GLU A 108 4.55 7.34 8.83
CA GLU A 108 3.39 7.96 9.50
C GLU A 108 2.15 8.05 8.60
N ASN A 109 2.31 7.89 7.28
CA ASN A 109 1.19 7.78 6.35
C ASN A 109 0.53 6.39 6.39
N THR A 110 1.05 5.43 7.16
CA THR A 110 0.36 4.16 7.39
C THR A 110 -0.95 4.39 8.12
N GLY A 111 -2.03 3.76 7.65
CA GLY A 111 -3.32 3.79 8.33
C GLY A 111 -4.52 3.71 7.39
N TRP A 112 -5.69 3.97 7.96
CA TRP A 112 -6.97 3.96 7.26
C TRP A 112 -7.28 5.32 6.64
N TYR A 113 -7.83 5.25 5.43
CA TYR A 113 -8.29 6.37 4.64
C TYR A 113 -9.69 6.11 4.11
N TRP A 114 -10.41 7.17 3.77
CA TRP A 114 -11.73 7.12 3.18
C TRP A 114 -11.71 7.72 1.79
N CYS A 115 -12.15 6.93 0.83
CA CYS A 115 -12.62 7.45 -0.43
C CYS A 115 -14.08 7.82 -0.27
N SER A 116 -14.42 9.10 -0.44
CA SER A 116 -15.78 9.59 -0.22
C SER A 116 -16.33 10.23 -1.48
N VAL A 117 -17.58 9.95 -1.79
CA VAL A 117 -18.31 10.49 -2.93
C VAL A 117 -19.70 10.88 -2.44
N ARG A 118 -19.94 12.17 -2.13
CA ARG A 118 -21.06 12.64 -1.30
C ARG A 118 -21.11 11.88 0.03
N ASP A 119 -22.16 11.08 0.25
CA ASP A 119 -22.40 10.35 1.49
C ASP A 119 -21.73 8.97 1.53
N PRO A 120 -21.70 8.18 0.42
CA PRO A 120 -20.91 6.95 0.38
C PRO A 120 -19.43 7.15 0.70
N GLN A 121 -18.93 6.33 1.63
CA GLN A 121 -17.52 6.26 2.00
C GLN A 121 -17.02 4.81 1.90
N MET A 122 -15.84 4.63 1.33
CA MET A 122 -15.20 3.32 1.25
C MET A 122 -13.80 3.36 1.88
N PRO A 123 -13.49 2.43 2.80
CA PRO A 123 -12.22 2.42 3.51
C PRO A 123 -11.11 1.82 2.64
N VAL A 124 -9.91 2.36 2.81
CA VAL A 124 -8.66 1.88 2.22
C VAL A 124 -7.57 1.96 3.27
N HIS A 125 -6.85 0.88 3.49
CA HIS A 125 -5.69 0.85 4.37
C HIS A 125 -4.41 0.93 3.53
N ILE A 126 -3.54 1.88 3.86
CA ILE A 126 -2.21 2.01 3.26
C ILE A 126 -1.19 1.58 4.30
N THR A 127 -0.29 0.68 3.91
CA THR A 127 0.86 0.26 4.71
C THR A 127 2.13 0.80 4.07
N VAL A 128 2.91 1.60 4.80
CA VAL A 128 4.21 2.09 4.31
C VAL A 128 5.32 1.35 5.05
N SER A 129 6.28 0.79 4.32
CA SER A 129 7.44 0.10 4.89
C SER A 129 8.73 0.80 4.51
N LYS A 130 9.79 0.61 5.32
CA LYS A 130 11.13 1.00 4.90
C LYS A 130 11.61 0.01 3.82
N ARG A 131 12.45 0.47 2.90
CA ARG A 131 13.23 -0.48 2.12
C ARG A 131 14.34 -1.01 3.02
N GLU A 132 14.52 -2.33 3.02
CA GLU A 132 15.72 -2.90 3.59
C GLU A 132 16.88 -2.52 2.68
N GLU A 133 17.83 -1.79 3.22
CA GLU A 133 19.11 -1.53 2.55
C GLU A 133 19.93 -2.81 2.67
N THR A 134 20.10 -3.54 1.57
CA THR A 134 21.19 -4.52 1.49
C THR A 134 22.50 -3.75 1.51
N THR A 135 23.07 -3.56 2.70
CA THR A 135 24.43 -3.08 2.83
C THR A 135 25.34 -4.15 2.23
N THR A 136 25.76 -3.98 0.98
CA THR A 136 26.95 -4.65 0.46
C THR A 136 28.12 -4.07 1.24
N THR A 137 28.48 -4.70 2.35
CA THR A 137 29.72 -4.43 3.06
C THR A 137 30.86 -4.76 2.10
N SER A 138 31.41 -3.74 1.43
CA SER A 138 32.71 -3.82 0.79
C SER A 138 33.72 -4.10 1.90
N THR A 139 33.97 -5.38 2.14
CA THR A 139 35.00 -5.86 3.06
C THR A 139 36.34 -5.48 2.43
N THR A 140 36.89 -4.36 2.86
CA THR A 140 38.28 -3.99 2.54
C THR A 140 39.17 -4.96 3.30
N THR A 141 39.69 -5.96 2.60
CA THR A 141 40.72 -6.88 3.11
C THR A 141 41.94 -6.06 3.54
N PRO A 142 42.46 -6.20 4.77
CA PRO A 142 43.76 -5.62 5.09
C PRO A 142 44.82 -6.40 4.31
N GLU A 143 45.55 -5.71 3.44
CA GLU A 143 46.77 -6.23 2.82
C GLU A 143 47.76 -6.59 3.94
N THR A 144 47.80 -7.86 4.30
CA THR A 144 48.87 -8.40 5.12
C THR A 144 50.03 -8.72 4.18
N THR A 145 51.03 -7.83 4.18
CA THR A 145 52.35 -8.10 3.60
C THR A 145 52.91 -9.36 4.25
N CYS A 146 53.18 -10.39 3.46
CA CYS A 146 54.01 -11.52 3.85
C CYS A 146 55.09 -11.75 2.80
N SER A 147 56.30 -11.88 3.30
CA SER A 147 57.57 -11.93 2.58
C SER A 147 57.72 -13.14 1.66
N GLN A 148 58.55 -12.95 0.64
CA GLN A 148 58.89 -13.90 -0.41
C GLN A 148 59.23 -15.30 0.09
N TRP A 149 58.67 -16.30 -0.59
CA TRP A 149 59.28 -17.62 -0.76
C TRP A 149 59.18 -18.04 -2.23
N ARG A 150 60.34 -18.24 -2.87
CA ARG A 150 60.45 -18.81 -4.21
C ARG A 150 60.15 -20.30 -4.12
N SER A 151 59.15 -20.76 -4.86
CA SER A 151 59.14 -22.13 -5.36
C SER A 151 58.67 -22.16 -6.81
N THR A 152 59.56 -22.69 -7.63
CA THR A 152 59.46 -22.96 -9.06
C THR A 152 58.38 -23.99 -9.35
N GLY A 153 57.47 -23.68 -10.27
CA GLY A 153 56.47 -24.61 -10.76
C GLY A 153 55.66 -24.00 -11.91
N SER A 154 56.19 -24.12 -13.12
CA SER A 154 55.53 -23.73 -14.37
C SER A 154 54.44 -24.74 -14.72
N VAL A 155 53.18 -24.30 -14.88
CA VAL A 155 52.26 -24.89 -15.87
C VAL A 155 51.38 -23.79 -16.46
N LYS A 156 51.29 -23.83 -17.79
CA LYS A 156 50.69 -22.88 -18.72
C LYS A 156 49.16 -22.96 -18.74
N SER A 157 48.60 -21.77 -18.92
CA SER A 157 47.46 -21.35 -19.75
C SER A 157 46.53 -22.37 -20.43
N THR A 158 45.27 -21.93 -20.56
CA THR A 158 44.47 -21.85 -21.81
C THR A 158 43.10 -22.55 -21.74
N GLU A 159 42.05 -21.72 -21.88
CA GLU A 159 40.74 -21.94 -22.56
C GLU A 159 39.78 -23.05 -22.10
N SER A 160 38.47 -23.04 -22.39
CA SER A 160 37.43 -22.04 -22.65
C SER A 160 36.09 -22.81 -22.80
N PHE A 161 34.95 -22.09 -22.75
CA PHE A 161 33.56 -22.39 -23.16
C PHE A 161 33.06 -23.86 -23.27
N THR A 162 31.84 -24.20 -22.83
CA THR A 162 30.65 -24.11 -23.70
C THR A 162 29.36 -24.43 -22.93
N SER A 163 28.31 -23.68 -23.26
CA SER A 163 26.89 -23.84 -22.90
C SER A 163 26.23 -25.01 -23.66
N ALA A 164 25.33 -25.76 -23.02
CA ALA A 164 24.16 -26.33 -23.72
C ALA A 164 23.03 -26.74 -22.75
N GLN A 165 21.81 -26.49 -23.23
CA GLN A 165 20.50 -26.74 -22.64
C GLN A 165 20.04 -28.20 -22.66
N THR A 166 18.98 -28.39 -21.87
CA THR A 166 18.08 -29.51 -21.53
C THR A 166 17.60 -30.42 -22.68
N PRO A 167 17.22 -31.66 -22.34
CA PRO A 167 15.83 -32.14 -22.50
C PRO A 167 15.32 -32.82 -21.21
N ARG A 168 14.03 -32.76 -20.85
CA ARG A 168 12.87 -33.29 -21.57
C ARG A 168 11.57 -32.70 -21.04
#